data_AF-A0A7S0AM32-F1
#
_entry.id   AF-A0A7S0AM32-F1
#
_cell.length_a   1.000
_cell.length_b   1.000
_cell.length_c   1.000
_cell.angle_alpha   90.00
_cell.angle_beta   90.00
_cell.angle_gamma   90.00
#
_symmetry.space_group_name_H-M   'P 1'
#
loop_
_entity.id
_entity.type
_entity.pdbx_description
1 polymer ?
#
loop_
_entity_poly.entity_id
_entity_poly.type
_entity_poly.pdbx_seq_one_letter_code
_entity_poly.pdbx_strand_id
1 'polypeptide(L)'
;GIGQGSELTVVRKAAAGIAAELPTDTVHRGGTKWISGVAVRSSIFFAPMDAPCVLCLDVGTGSLRGISTESLHRGSFKWAAGAAVNGCIFWAPRRGPCILK
;
A
#
# COMPACT_ATOMS: atom_id res chain seq x y z
N GLY A 1 26.16 13.10 -8.26
CA GLY A 1 25.79 11.79 -7.69
C GLY A 1 25.28 12.01 -6.28
N ILE A 2 23.95 11.98 -6.10
CA ILE A 2 23.31 12.12 -4.78
C ILE A 2 22.10 11.17 -4.79
N GLY A 3 22.06 10.21 -3.86
CA GLY A 3 20.98 9.22 -3.85
C GLY A 3 21.10 8.10 -2.82
N GLN A 4 22.23 7.96 -2.12
CA GLN A 4 22.39 6.89 -1.13
C GLN A 4 22.12 7.34 0.33
N GLY A 5 22.05 8.63 0.64
CA GLY A 5 21.95 9.11 2.03
C GLY A 5 20.56 9.02 2.68
N SER A 6 19.50 9.21 1.90
CA SER A 6 18.11 9.27 2.42
C SER A 6 17.51 7.88 2.66
N GLU A 7 17.74 6.94 1.75
CA GLU A 7 17.26 5.56 1.82
C GLU A 7 17.86 4.81 3.03
N LEU A 8 19.14 5.04 3.30
CA LEU A 8 19.86 4.49 4.46
C LEU A 8 19.32 4.98 5.82
N THR A 9 18.63 6.12 5.87
CA THR A 9 18.12 6.70 7.13
C THR A 9 16.77 6.09 7.52
N VAL A 10 15.90 5.80 6.55
CA VAL A 10 14.58 5.20 6.80
C VAL A 10 14.70 3.74 7.21
N VAL A 11 15.54 2.96 6.51
CA VAL A 11 15.79 1.54 6.84
C VAL A 11 16.43 1.38 8.23
N ARG A 12 17.34 2.29 8.60
CA ARG A 12 17.96 2.29 9.94
C ARG A 12 16.97 2.62 11.06
N LYS A 13 15.98 3.50 10.84
CA LYS A 13 14.97 3.81 11.86
C LYS A 13 14.01 2.66 12.14
N ALA A 14 13.60 1.91 11.11
CA ALA A 14 12.78 0.71 11.27
C ALA A 14 13.55 -0.41 12.01
N ALA A 15 14.82 -0.63 11.67
CA ALA A 15 15.69 -1.58 12.37
C ALA A 15 16.09 -1.12 13.79
N ALA A 16 16.03 0.18 14.08
CA ALA A 16 16.32 0.77 15.39
C ALA A 16 15.11 0.77 16.34
N GLY A 17 13.97 0.20 15.95
CA GLY A 17 12.78 0.10 16.82
C GLY A 17 12.04 1.42 17.04
N ILE A 18 12.26 2.43 16.19
CA ILE A 18 11.52 3.70 16.27
C ILE A 18 10.22 3.54 15.49
N ALA A 19 9.10 3.42 16.21
CA ALA A 19 7.77 3.50 15.62
C ALA A 19 7.41 4.97 15.35
N ALA A 20 6.87 5.25 14.16
CA ALA A 20 6.32 6.54 13.81
C ALA A 20 4.93 6.34 13.18
N GLU A 21 3.99 7.23 13.51
CA GLU A 21 2.66 7.22 12.92
C GLU A 21 2.67 7.83 11.52
N LEU A 22 1.95 7.21 10.58
CA LEU A 22 1.66 7.76 9.26
C LEU A 22 0.13 7.81 9.07
N PRO A 23 -0.50 8.99 9.29
CA PRO A 23 -1.94 9.13 9.18
C PRO A 23 -2.43 8.87 7.75
N THR A 24 -3.34 7.91 7.60
CA THR A 24 -3.92 7.54 6.28
C THR A 24 -5.22 8.26 5.97
N ASP A 25 -5.67 9.14 6.87
CA ASP A 25 -6.92 9.90 6.76
C ASP A 25 -6.93 10.90 5.61
N THR A 26 -5.76 11.31 5.14
CA THR A 26 -5.58 12.12 3.94
C THR A 26 -5.93 11.36 2.65
N VAL A 27 -5.91 10.02 2.67
CA VAL A 27 -6.28 9.16 1.54
C VAL A 27 -7.70 8.63 1.69
N HIS A 28 -8.03 8.08 2.85
CA HIS A 28 -9.38 7.59 3.12
C HIS A 28 -9.65 7.45 4.63
N ARG A 29 -10.86 7.87 5.03
CA ARG A 29 -11.40 7.73 6.38
C ARG A 29 -12.41 6.57 6.41
N GLY A 30 -12.34 5.70 7.43
CA GLY A 30 -13.22 4.53 7.55
C GLY A 30 -12.60 3.41 8.37
N GLY A 31 -13.41 2.42 8.73
CA GLY A 31 -12.96 1.15 9.32
C GLY A 31 -12.44 0.18 8.25
N THR A 32 -11.67 -0.84 8.67
CA THR A 32 -11.27 -1.99 7.82
C THR A 32 -10.72 -1.63 6.43
N LYS A 33 -9.94 -0.54 6.34
CA LYS A 33 -9.53 0.10 5.09
C LYS A 33 -8.68 -0.80 4.17
N TRP A 34 -7.49 -1.17 4.63
CA TRP A 34 -6.50 -1.96 3.88
C TRP A 34 -6.01 -3.13 4.72
N ILE A 35 -5.69 -4.27 4.09
CA ILE A 35 -5.38 -5.54 4.81
C ILE A 35 -3.94 -6.05 4.63
N SER A 36 -3.29 -5.77 3.51
CA SER A 36 -1.95 -6.31 3.23
C SER A 36 -1.13 -5.39 2.35
N GLY A 37 0.18 -5.25 2.62
CA GLY A 37 1.11 -4.47 1.82
C GLY A 37 1.99 -5.35 0.92
N VAL A 38 2.24 -4.91 -0.31
CA VAL A 38 3.22 -5.49 -1.23
C VAL A 38 4.27 -4.42 -1.54
N ALA A 39 5.53 -4.71 -1.22
CA ALA A 39 6.65 -3.83 -1.52
C ALA A 39 7.13 -4.03 -2.96
N VAL A 40 7.26 -2.93 -3.70
CA VAL A 40 7.84 -2.89 -5.04
C VAL A 40 8.71 -1.65 -5.16
N ARG A 41 10.02 -1.84 -5.37
CA ARG A 41 11.02 -0.75 -5.37
C ARG A 41 10.95 0.04 -4.06
N SER A 42 10.88 1.38 -4.13
CA SER A 42 10.81 2.28 -2.97
C SER A 42 9.36 2.58 -2.53
N SER A 43 8.40 1.72 -2.88
CA SER A 43 7.00 1.92 -2.54
C SER A 43 6.35 0.67 -1.96
N ILE A 44 5.36 0.86 -1.10
CA ILE A 44 4.49 -0.19 -0.57
C ILE A 44 3.06 0.09 -1.03
N PHE A 45 2.40 -0.93 -1.58
CA PHE A 45 1.02 -0.84 -2.05
C PHE A 45 0.13 -1.73 -1.19
N PHE A 46 -0.92 -1.16 -0.61
CA PHE A 46 -1.81 -1.88 0.29
C PHE A 46 -3.15 -2.22 -0.37
N ALA A 47 -3.52 -3.50 -0.29
CA ALA A 47 -4.75 -4.05 -0.84
C ALA A 47 -5.98 -3.37 -0.22
N PRO A 48 -6.91 -2.83 -1.02
CA PRO A 48 -8.17 -2.30 -0.51
C PRO A 48 -9.05 -3.45 -0.05
N MET A 49 -9.23 -3.56 1.27
CA MET A 49 -10.24 -4.45 1.84
C MET A 49 -11.61 -3.79 1.64
N ASP A 50 -11.83 -2.66 2.32
CA ASP A 50 -13.07 -1.88 2.23
C ASP A 50 -12.83 -0.47 1.67
N ALA A 51 -11.57 0.01 1.65
CA ALA A 51 -11.24 1.29 1.06
C ALA A 51 -11.59 1.34 -0.45
N PRO A 52 -11.95 2.52 -1.00
CA PRO A 52 -12.25 2.67 -2.42
C PRO A 52 -10.99 2.68 -3.30
N CYS A 53 -9.79 2.59 -2.73
CA CYS A 53 -8.53 2.74 -3.43
C CYS A 53 -7.42 1.85 -2.85
N VAL A 54 -6.45 1.46 -3.69
CA VAL A 54 -5.16 0.95 -3.22
C VAL A 54 -4.43 2.10 -2.55
N LEU A 55 -3.88 1.89 -1.35
CA LEU A 55 -2.99 2.87 -0.71
C LEU A 55 -1.56 2.66 -1.21
N CYS A 56 -0.91 3.73 -1.63
CA CYS A 56 0.49 3.73 -2.03
C CYS A 56 1.27 4.59 -1.03
N LEU A 57 2.30 4.00 -0.41
CA LEU A 57 3.29 4.68 0.41
C LEU A 57 4.60 4.76 -0.36
N ASP A 58 5.12 5.98 -0.53
CA ASP A 58 6.50 6.21 -0.92
C ASP A 58 7.39 6.13 0.33
N VAL A 59 8.29 5.15 0.39
CA VAL A 59 9.11 4.89 1.58
C VAL A 59 10.22 5.94 1.75
N GLY A 60 10.68 6.55 0.66
CA GLY A 60 11.73 7.56 0.70
C GLY A 60 11.26 8.89 1.32
N THR A 61 10.02 9.27 1.07
CA THR A 61 9.43 10.55 1.47
C THR A 61 8.36 10.44 2.56
N GLY A 62 7.83 9.24 2.81
CA GLY A 62 6.69 9.02 3.69
C GLY A 62 5.35 9.48 3.10
N SER A 63 5.31 9.84 1.80
CA SER A 63 4.11 10.36 1.15
C SER A 63 3.09 9.25 0.86
N LEU A 64 1.81 9.58 1.05
CA LEU A 64 0.70 8.67 0.78
C LEU A 64 -0.14 9.16 -0.40
N ARG A 65 -0.63 8.22 -1.23
CA ARG A 65 -1.65 8.49 -2.26
C ARG A 65 -2.57 7.30 -2.47
N GLY A 66 -3.79 7.57 -2.96
CA GLY A 66 -4.75 6.54 -3.34
C GLY A 66 -4.74 6.29 -4.86
N ILE A 67 -4.89 5.02 -5.26
CA ILE A 67 -5.20 4.64 -6.65
C ILE A 67 -6.61 4.05 -6.64
N SER A 68 -7.58 4.77 -7.24
CA SER A 68 -8.99 4.39 -7.18
C SER A 68 -9.26 3.01 -7.78
N THR A 69 -10.11 2.24 -7.11
CA THR A 69 -10.61 0.93 -7.54
C THR A 69 -12.13 0.92 -7.74
N GLU A 70 -12.79 2.08 -7.61
CA GLU A 70 -14.25 2.19 -7.63
C GLU A 70 -14.89 1.83 -8.97
N SER A 71 -14.15 2.00 -10.08
CA SER A 71 -14.57 1.55 -11.41
C SER A 71 -14.41 0.05 -11.63
N LEU A 72 -13.64 -0.64 -10.78
CA LEU A 72 -13.37 -2.08 -10.89
C LEU A 72 -14.35 -2.89 -10.07
N HIS A 73 -14.46 -2.58 -8.77
CA HIS A 73 -15.39 -3.27 -7.88
C HIS A 73 -15.67 -2.43 -6.62
N ARG A 74 -16.94 -2.44 -6.19
CA ARG A 74 -17.42 -1.73 -4.98
C ARG A 74 -17.79 -2.75 -3.90
N GLY A 75 -17.85 -2.30 -2.64
CA GLY A 75 -18.17 -3.14 -1.49
C GLY A 75 -16.96 -3.53 -0.66
N SER A 76 -17.15 -4.52 0.21
CA SER A 76 -16.21 -4.91 1.28
C SER A 76 -15.48 -6.21 1.02
N PHE A 77 -14.32 -6.38 1.67
CA PHE A 77 -13.47 -7.57 1.58
C PHE A 77 -13.13 -7.99 0.15
N LYS A 78 -12.87 -7.01 -0.72
CA LYS A 78 -12.73 -7.24 -2.17
C LYS A 78 -11.50 -8.07 -2.50
N TRP A 79 -10.35 -7.62 -2.00
CA TRP A 79 -9.05 -8.26 -2.22
C TRP A 79 -8.33 -8.47 -0.88
N ALA A 80 -7.39 -9.42 -0.86
CA ALA A 80 -6.60 -9.77 0.31
C ALA A 80 -5.11 -9.75 -0.02
N ALA A 81 -4.39 -10.84 0.29
CA ALA A 81 -2.95 -10.95 0.06
C ALA A 81 -2.59 -10.74 -1.42
N GLY A 82 -1.42 -10.15 -1.65
CA GLY A 82 -0.89 -9.96 -2.99
C GLY A 82 0.58 -10.29 -3.10
N ALA A 83 1.05 -10.37 -4.35
CA ALA A 83 2.42 -10.67 -4.71
C ALA A 83 2.91 -9.71 -5.78
N ALA A 84 4.21 -9.41 -5.75
CA ALA A 84 4.89 -8.70 -6.81
C ALA A 84 5.52 -9.71 -7.78
N VAL A 85 5.22 -9.57 -9.08
CA VAL A 85 5.81 -10.40 -10.13
C VAL A 85 6.19 -9.49 -11.29
N ASN A 86 7.49 -9.49 -11.66
CA ASN A 86 8.03 -8.69 -12.75
C ASN A 86 7.70 -7.18 -12.67
N GLY A 87 7.65 -6.64 -11.46
CA GLY A 87 7.32 -5.22 -11.23
C GLY A 87 5.83 -4.88 -11.29
N CYS A 88 4.96 -5.86 -11.55
CA CYS A 88 3.51 -5.74 -11.38
C CYS A 88 3.09 -6.28 -10.01
N ILE A 89 1.96 -5.81 -9.50
CA ILE A 89 1.37 -6.30 -8.25
C ILE A 89 0.07 -7.01 -8.60
N PHE A 90 -0.19 -8.13 -7.94
CA PHE A 90 -1.41 -8.88 -8.10
C PHE A 90 -1.97 -9.19 -6.72
N TRP A 91 -3.25 -8.89 -6.47
CA TRP A 91 -3.92 -9.25 -5.22
C TRP A 91 -5.01 -10.30 -5.46
N ALA A 92 -4.99 -11.33 -4.61
CA ALA A 92 -5.97 -12.39 -4.65
C ALA A 92 -7.37 -11.85 -4.32
N PRO A 93 -8.41 -12.25 -5.08
CA PRO A 93 -9.79 -11.95 -4.71
C PRO A 93 -10.13 -12.61 -3.38
N ARG A 94 -10.94 -11.92 -2.56
CA ARG A 94 -11.53 -12.50 -1.35
C ARG A 94 -13.05 -12.62 -1.47
N ARG A 95 -13.74 -11.50 -1.72
CA ARG A 95 -15.15 -11.48 -2.15
C ARG A 95 -15.34 -10.85 -3.53
N GLY A 96 -14.31 -10.17 -4.05
CA GLY A 96 -14.35 -9.59 -5.38
C GLY A 96 -14.34 -10.65 -6.47
N PRO A 97 -14.86 -10.34 -7.67
CA PRO A 97 -15.00 -11.30 -8.77
C PRO A 97 -13.68 -11.59 -9.51
N CYS A 98 -12.63 -10.81 -9.28
CA CYS A 98 -11.40 -10.85 -10.06
C CYS A 98 -10.15 -10.52 -9.25
N ILE A 99 -9.00 -10.96 -9.77
CA ILE A 99 -7.66 -10.54 -9.31
C ILE A 99 -7.49 -9.04 -9.60
N LEU A 100 -7.01 -8.27 -8.63
CA LEU A 100 -6.61 -6.88 -8.83
C LEU A 100 -5.17 -6.84 -9.34
N LYS A 101 -4.91 -6.02 -10.36
CA LYS A 101 -3.59 -5.78 -10.95
C LYS A 101 -3.24 -4.30 -10.91
#